data_AF-A0A9Y3RQI4-F1
#
_entry.id   AF-A0A9Y3RQI4-F1
#
_cell.length_a   1.000
_cell.length_b   1.000
_cell.length_c   1.000
_cell.angle_alpha   90.00
_cell.angle_beta   90.00
_cell.angle_gamma   90.00
#
_symmetry.space_group_name_H-M   'P 1'
#
loop_
_entity.id
_entity.type
_entity.pdbx_description
1 polymer ?
#
loop_
_entity_poly.entity_id
_entity_poly.type
_entity_poly.pdbx_seq_one_letter_code
_entity_poly.pdbx_strand_id
1 'polypeptide(L)'
;IIPRSILMTTFEGSYYLLCALGDGALFYFGLDLQTGALSERKKVTLGTQPTVLRTFRSLSTSNVFACSDRPTVIYSSNHKLVFSNVNLKEVNYMCPLNSEGYPDSLALANNSTLTIGTIDEIQKLHIRTVPLYESPRRICYQEVSQCFGVLSSRVEIQDVSGTTSAVRPSASTQALSSSVSSSKLFPSSTSPHETSFGEEVEVHNLLVVDQHTFEVLHAHQFLPSEYALSLVSCRLGKDPSVYFIVGTAMVYPEEAEPKQGRIIVFHYTDGKLQTVAEKEVKGAVYSMVEFNGKFLASINSTVRLYEWTAEKELRTECNHYNNIMALYLKTKGDFILVGDLMRSVLLLAYKSMEGNFEEIARDFNPNWMSAVEILDDDNFLGAENAFNLFVCQKDSAATTDEERQHLQEVGLFHLGEFVNVFCHGSLVLQNLGESSTPTQGSVLFGTVNGMIGLVTSLSEGWYSLLLDLQNRLNKVIKSVGKIEHSFWRSFHTERKTEQATGFIDGDLIESFLDLGRAKMQEVVSTLQIDDGSGMKREATVDEVIKIVEELTRIH
;
A
#
# COMPACT_ATOMS: atom_id res chain seq x y z
N ILE A 1 33.94 18.69 14.46
CA ILE A 1 32.82 17.90 15.03
C ILE A 1 33.38 17.08 16.19
N ILE A 2 32.77 17.11 17.37
CA ILE A 2 33.25 16.41 18.57
C ILE A 2 32.26 15.31 19.00
N PRO A 3 32.72 14.20 19.59
CA PRO A 3 31.86 13.24 20.28
C PRO A 3 31.09 13.91 21.42
N ARG A 4 29.80 13.58 21.53
CA ARG A 4 28.89 14.11 22.56
C ARG A 4 28.35 13.05 23.50
N SER A 5 28.20 11.82 23.01
CA SER A 5 27.81 10.68 23.84
C SER A 5 28.52 9.42 23.35
N ILE A 6 28.97 8.59 24.28
CA ILE A 6 29.60 7.30 23.98
C ILE A 6 29.00 6.23 24.89
N LEU A 7 28.79 5.03 24.35
CA LEU A 7 28.15 3.95 25.07
C LEU A 7 28.67 2.59 24.59
N MET A 8 29.10 1.75 25.52
CA MET A 8 29.36 0.33 25.27
C MET A 8 28.13 -0.47 25.66
N THR A 9 27.68 -1.37 24.80
CA THR A 9 26.48 -2.17 25.05
C THR A 9 26.62 -3.56 24.41
N THR A 10 25.77 -4.48 24.84
CA THR A 10 25.70 -5.83 24.28
C THR A 10 24.33 -6.01 23.63
N PHE A 11 24.33 -6.48 22.39
CA PHE A 11 23.14 -6.88 21.67
C PHE A 11 23.30 -8.31 21.15
N GLU A 12 22.33 -9.19 21.42
CA GLU A 12 22.35 -10.60 20.97
C GLU A 12 23.68 -11.33 21.23
N GLY A 13 24.32 -11.05 22.37
CA GLY A 13 25.61 -11.64 22.76
C GLY A 13 26.87 -11.01 22.12
N SER A 14 26.70 -10.06 21.19
CA SER A 14 27.80 -9.31 20.56
C SER A 14 27.98 -7.94 21.23
N TYR A 15 29.23 -7.52 21.40
CA TYR A 15 29.56 -6.24 22.06
C TYR A 15 29.78 -5.15 21.02
N TYR A 16 29.22 -3.97 21.30
CA TYR A 16 29.30 -2.82 20.42
C TYR A 16 29.74 -1.57 21.18
N LEU A 17 30.51 -0.73 20.50
CA LEU A 17 30.79 0.64 20.92
C LEU A 17 30.00 1.61 20.02
N LEU A 18 29.16 2.42 20.64
CA LEU A 18 28.37 3.47 19.99
C LEU A 18 28.96 4.84 20.34
N CYS A 19 29.19 5.69 19.35
CA CYS A 19 29.74 7.03 19.50
C CYS A 19 28.91 8.03 18.70
N ALA A 20 28.14 8.86 19.41
CA ALA A 20 27.32 9.91 18.83
C ALA A 20 28.07 11.24 18.81
N LEU A 21 28.00 11.94 17.68
CA LEU A 21 28.64 13.22 17.43
C LEU A 21 27.65 14.39 17.59
N GLY A 22 28.19 15.61 17.62
CA GLY A 22 27.37 16.84 17.76
C GLY A 22 26.56 17.24 16.53
N ASP A 23 26.77 16.61 15.38
CA ASP A 23 26.07 16.82 14.11
C ASP A 23 24.95 15.79 13.87
N GLY A 24 24.62 14.97 14.88
CA GLY A 24 23.61 13.91 14.79
C GLY A 24 24.09 12.62 14.10
N ALA A 25 25.37 12.55 13.74
CA ALA A 25 25.99 11.31 13.24
C ALA A 25 26.30 10.34 14.39
N LEU A 26 25.96 9.07 14.19
CA LEU A 26 26.28 7.96 15.08
C LEU A 26 27.27 7.01 14.38
N PHE A 27 28.40 6.75 15.02
CA PHE A 27 29.29 5.67 14.64
C PHE A 27 29.09 4.47 15.56
N TYR A 28 29.12 3.28 14.98
CA TYR A 28 29.13 2.05 15.75
C TYR A 28 30.19 1.08 15.23
N PHE A 29 30.70 0.27 16.16
CA PHE A 29 31.81 -0.65 15.95
C PHE A 29 31.53 -1.95 16.69
N GLY A 30 31.97 -3.07 16.13
CA GLY A 30 32.15 -4.29 16.91
C GLY A 30 33.27 -4.09 17.93
N LEU A 31 33.05 -4.48 19.17
CA LEU A 31 34.02 -4.38 20.26
C LEU A 31 34.46 -5.79 20.68
N ASP A 32 35.75 -6.08 20.57
CA ASP A 32 36.30 -7.29 21.17
C ASP A 32 36.72 -7.00 22.61
N LEU A 33 36.07 -7.65 23.59
CA LEU A 33 36.36 -7.47 25.01
C LEU A 33 37.74 -7.99 25.42
N GLN A 34 38.32 -8.95 24.70
CA GLN A 34 39.63 -9.51 25.06
C GLN A 34 40.77 -8.62 24.59
N THR A 35 40.68 -8.12 23.36
CA THR A 35 41.75 -7.32 22.75
C THR A 35 41.52 -5.81 22.89
N GLY A 36 40.28 -5.37 23.15
CA GLY A 36 39.90 -3.96 23.15
C GLY A 36 39.84 -3.35 21.74
N ALA A 37 39.96 -4.16 20.69
CA ALA A 37 39.95 -3.69 19.31
C ALA A 37 38.54 -3.33 18.85
N LEU A 38 38.45 -2.27 18.04
CA LEU A 38 37.22 -1.87 17.34
C LEU A 38 37.27 -2.36 15.90
N SER A 39 36.27 -3.12 15.49
CA SER A 39 36.11 -3.64 14.14
C SER A 39 34.85 -3.07 13.47
N GLU A 40 34.75 -3.24 12.15
CA GLU A 40 33.52 -2.98 11.38
C GLU A 40 32.90 -1.59 11.62
N ARG A 41 33.73 -0.54 11.47
CA ARG A 41 33.26 0.85 11.55
C ARG A 41 32.10 1.08 10.60
N LYS A 42 30.92 1.39 11.16
CA LYS A 42 29.74 1.82 10.42
C LYS A 42 29.27 3.19 10.93
N LYS A 43 28.55 3.92 10.07
CA LYS A 43 28.04 5.27 10.32
C LYS A 43 26.56 5.30 9.95
N VAL A 44 25.74 5.97 10.76
CA VAL A 44 24.33 6.29 10.48
C VAL A 44 24.09 7.72 10.94
N THR A 45 23.17 8.44 10.28
CA THR A 45 22.78 9.80 10.69
C THR A 45 21.36 9.76 11.27
N LEU A 46 21.20 10.08 12.55
CA LEU A 46 19.91 9.98 13.25
C LEU A 46 19.14 11.30 13.24
N GLY A 47 19.83 12.43 13.36
CA GLY A 47 19.22 13.76 13.40
C GLY A 47 20.22 14.85 13.02
N THR A 48 19.91 16.09 13.38
CA THR A 48 20.81 17.24 13.18
C THR A 48 21.37 17.80 14.49
N GLN A 49 20.74 17.46 15.61
CA GLN A 49 21.16 17.89 16.95
C GLN A 49 22.11 16.87 17.61
N PRO A 50 22.88 17.29 18.63
CA PRO A 50 23.71 16.39 19.43
C PRO A 50 22.91 15.27 20.09
N THR A 51 23.24 14.02 19.79
CA THR A 51 22.50 12.86 20.31
C THR A 51 23.05 12.35 21.64
N VAL A 52 22.18 12.07 22.60
CA VAL A 52 22.53 11.42 23.89
C VAL A 52 22.06 9.97 23.89
N LEU A 53 22.97 9.04 24.21
CA LEU A 53 22.68 7.60 24.20
C LEU A 53 22.39 7.09 25.62
N ARG A 54 21.30 6.33 25.76
CA ARG A 54 20.92 5.70 27.04
C ARG A 54 20.47 4.25 26.86
N THR A 55 20.99 3.34 27.67
CA THR A 55 20.48 1.97 27.70
C THR A 55 19.15 1.90 28.44
N PHE A 56 18.27 1.05 27.96
CA PHE A 56 17.06 0.65 28.68
C PHE A 56 16.75 -0.81 28.37
N ARG A 57 15.95 -1.44 29.22
CA ARG A 57 15.46 -2.79 28.98
C ARG A 57 13.98 -2.71 28.61
N SER A 58 13.60 -3.43 27.57
CA SER A 58 12.21 -3.69 27.24
C SER A 58 12.03 -5.20 27.24
N LEU A 59 11.06 -5.69 28.00
CA LEU A 59 10.89 -7.13 28.25
C LEU A 59 12.20 -7.76 28.75
N SER A 60 12.79 -8.66 27.96
CA SER A 60 14.04 -9.37 28.26
C SER A 60 15.24 -8.89 27.42
N THR A 61 15.07 -7.88 26.57
CA THR A 61 16.12 -7.40 25.67
C THR A 61 16.66 -6.04 26.12
N SER A 62 17.98 -5.85 25.96
CA SER A 62 18.65 -4.58 26.24
C SER A 62 18.73 -3.76 24.96
N ASN A 63 18.19 -2.56 25.00
CA ASN A 63 18.09 -1.65 23.86
C ASN A 63 18.76 -0.31 24.21
N VAL A 64 19.04 0.51 23.19
CA VAL A 64 19.60 1.86 23.38
C VAL A 64 18.66 2.89 22.80
N PHE A 65 18.35 3.91 23.60
CA PHE A 65 17.59 5.08 23.18
C PHE A 65 18.57 6.21 22.80
N ALA A 66 18.41 6.74 21.60
CA ALA A 66 19.11 7.90 21.08
C ALA A 66 18.20 9.13 21.19
N CYS A 67 18.51 9.99 22.17
CA CYS A 67 17.78 11.23 22.44
C CYS A 67 18.29 12.32 21.48
N SER A 68 17.41 12.83 20.62
CA SER A 68 17.71 13.90 19.65
C SER A 68 16.42 14.60 19.21
N ASP A 69 16.54 15.51 18.23
CA ASP A 69 15.49 16.05 17.36
C ASP A 69 14.78 15.00 16.50
N ARG A 70 15.38 13.83 16.34
CA ARG A 70 14.77 12.62 15.77
C ARG A 70 15.06 11.46 16.72
N PRO A 71 14.19 11.22 17.72
CA PRO A 71 14.44 10.18 18.72
C PRO A 71 14.40 8.79 18.08
N THR A 72 15.41 7.96 18.36
CA THR A 72 15.55 6.64 17.73
C THR A 72 15.86 5.56 18.77
N VAL A 73 15.26 4.39 18.63
CA VAL A 73 15.62 3.19 19.37
C VAL A 73 16.55 2.32 18.52
N ILE A 74 17.68 1.97 19.12
CA ILE A 74 18.71 1.11 18.55
C ILE A 74 18.61 -0.24 19.25
N TYR A 75 18.40 -1.29 18.45
CA TYR A 75 18.32 -2.67 18.91
C TYR A 75 19.01 -3.59 17.91
N SER A 76 19.14 -4.88 18.22
CA SER A 76 19.64 -5.88 17.26
C SER A 76 18.54 -6.85 16.90
N SER A 77 18.49 -7.20 15.63
CA SER A 77 17.65 -8.25 15.08
C SER A 77 18.48 -9.02 14.05
N ASN A 78 18.56 -10.34 14.17
CA ASN A 78 19.37 -11.20 13.30
C ASN A 78 20.85 -10.76 13.24
N HIS A 79 21.43 -10.41 14.40
CA HIS A 79 22.81 -9.94 14.56
C HIS A 79 23.15 -8.65 13.78
N LYS A 80 22.12 -7.88 13.39
CA LYS A 80 22.26 -6.59 12.72
C LYS A 80 21.59 -5.50 13.56
N LEU A 81 22.28 -4.36 13.73
CA LEU A 81 21.70 -3.21 14.39
C LEU A 81 20.57 -2.59 13.54
N VAL A 82 19.43 -2.37 14.17
CA VAL A 82 18.23 -1.75 13.60
C VAL A 82 17.94 -0.46 14.34
N PHE A 83 17.51 0.55 13.59
CA PHE A 83 17.20 1.89 14.04
C PHE A 83 15.71 2.13 13.79
N SER A 84 14.91 2.27 14.85
CA SER A 84 13.48 2.55 14.76
C SER A 84 13.18 3.93 15.32
N ASN A 85 12.54 4.79 14.53
CA ASN A 85 12.18 6.13 14.99
C ASN A 85 11.01 6.06 15.97
N VAL A 86 11.08 6.87 17.00
CA VAL A 86 9.99 7.01 17.97
C VAL A 86 9.08 8.13 17.50
N ASN A 87 7.76 7.94 17.62
CA ASN A 87 6.73 8.89 17.24
C ASN A 87 6.63 10.10 18.19
N LEU A 88 7.76 10.76 18.46
CA LEU A 88 7.90 11.96 19.29
C LEU A 88 8.76 12.99 18.56
N LYS A 89 8.41 14.27 18.69
CA LYS A 89 9.10 15.37 17.99
C LYS A 89 10.54 15.57 18.43
N GLU A 90 10.80 15.52 19.73
CA GLU A 90 12.12 15.77 20.32
C GLU A 90 12.18 15.11 21.70
N VAL A 91 13.31 14.48 22.00
CA VAL A 91 13.62 13.96 23.35
C VAL A 91 15.04 14.38 23.68
N ASN A 92 15.21 15.16 24.75
CA ASN A 92 16.53 15.63 25.18
C ASN A 92 17.20 14.62 26.11
N TYR A 93 16.41 14.06 27.03
CA TYR A 93 16.87 13.10 28.02
C TYR A 93 15.84 11.99 28.22
N MET A 94 16.36 10.81 28.52
CA MET A 94 15.58 9.61 28.75
C MET A 94 16.20 8.81 29.90
N CYS A 95 15.36 8.22 30.75
CA CYS A 95 15.79 7.16 31.65
C CYS A 95 14.72 6.07 31.80
N PRO A 96 15.13 4.81 32.05
CA PRO A 96 14.19 3.77 32.46
C PRO A 96 13.63 4.08 33.85
N LEU A 97 12.34 3.87 34.02
CA LEU A 97 11.59 4.08 35.25
C LEU A 97 10.76 2.83 35.55
N ASN A 98 11.12 2.12 36.61
CA ASN A 98 10.35 0.98 37.10
C ASN A 98 9.89 1.26 38.52
N SER A 99 8.66 1.78 38.65
CA SER A 99 8.02 2.10 39.93
C SER A 99 6.73 1.32 40.08
N GLU A 100 6.18 1.25 41.30
CA GLU A 100 4.92 0.53 41.55
C GLU A 100 3.74 1.08 40.74
N GLY A 101 3.67 2.41 40.56
CA GLY A 101 2.62 3.05 39.76
C GLY A 101 2.89 3.07 38.25
N TYR A 102 4.15 2.83 37.84
CA TYR A 102 4.60 2.83 36.45
C TYR A 102 5.63 1.71 36.26
N PRO A 103 5.17 0.45 36.18
CA PRO A 103 6.05 -0.68 35.94
C PRO A 103 6.60 -0.62 34.52
N ASP A 104 7.85 -1.05 34.33
CA ASP A 104 8.53 -1.18 33.03
C ASP A 104 8.35 0.04 32.09
N SER A 105 8.37 1.24 32.67
CA SER A 105 8.10 2.50 31.97
C SER A 105 9.39 3.27 31.66
N LEU A 106 9.25 4.34 30.89
CA LEU A 106 10.31 5.25 30.52
C LEU A 106 9.91 6.68 30.92
N ALA A 107 10.86 7.43 31.46
CA ALA A 107 10.71 8.86 31.67
C ALA A 107 11.46 9.62 30.58
N LEU A 108 10.74 10.48 29.86
CA LEU A 108 11.20 11.24 28.70
C LEU A 108 11.06 12.73 28.99
N ALA A 109 12.14 13.49 28.81
CA ALA A 109 12.14 14.94 29.00
C ALA A 109 12.53 15.67 27.71
N ASN A 110 11.77 16.70 27.36
CA ASN A 110 12.10 17.67 26.32
C ASN A 110 12.28 19.06 26.95
N ASN A 111 12.38 20.11 26.13
CA ASN A 111 12.58 21.49 26.59
C ASN A 111 11.42 22.05 27.45
N SER A 112 10.24 21.42 27.43
CA SER A 112 9.00 21.96 28.01
C SER A 112 8.27 21.02 28.97
N THR A 113 8.41 19.71 28.80
CA THR A 113 7.57 18.71 29.47
C THR A 113 8.39 17.47 29.84
N LEU A 114 7.97 16.82 30.93
CA LEU A 114 8.41 15.50 31.38
C LEU A 114 7.22 14.55 31.23
N THR A 115 7.40 13.49 30.46
CA THR A 115 6.36 12.49 30.16
C THR A 115 6.82 11.12 30.64
N ILE A 116 5.91 10.35 31.24
CA ILE A 116 6.16 8.96 31.65
C ILE A 116 5.21 8.06 30.87
N GLY A 117 5.74 6.99 30.29
CA GLY A 117 4.93 6.02 29.55
C GLY A 117 5.70 4.75 29.23
N THR A 118 4.99 3.73 28.77
CA THR A 118 5.58 2.51 28.24
C THR A 118 5.98 2.70 26.78
N ILE A 119 6.89 1.86 26.29
CA ILE A 119 7.21 1.78 24.87
C ILE A 119 6.46 0.60 24.25
N ASP A 120 5.93 0.81 23.05
CA ASP A 120 5.39 -0.28 22.25
C ASP A 120 6.51 -1.24 21.81
N GLU A 121 6.12 -2.38 21.26
CA GLU A 121 7.09 -3.34 20.74
C GLU A 121 8.00 -2.68 19.69
N ILE A 122 9.31 -2.84 19.87
CA ILE A 122 10.32 -2.14 19.06
C ILE A 122 10.39 -2.81 17.68
N GLN A 123 9.63 -2.25 16.73
CA GLN A 123 9.57 -2.69 15.34
C GLN A 123 9.79 -1.48 14.40
N LYS A 124 10.14 -1.73 13.14
CA LYS A 124 10.25 -0.66 12.12
C LYS A 124 8.90 -0.06 11.78
N LEU A 125 7.87 -0.90 11.67
CA LEU A 125 6.47 -0.52 11.46
C LEU A 125 5.64 -1.15 12.58
N HIS A 126 4.80 -0.35 13.23
CA HIS A 126 3.89 -0.84 14.25
C HIS A 126 2.60 -1.36 13.60
N ILE A 127 2.26 -2.62 13.85
CA ILE A 127 1.04 -3.25 13.32
C ILE A 127 0.03 -3.41 14.47
N ARG A 128 -1.15 -2.79 14.31
CA ARG A 128 -2.30 -3.00 15.20
C ARG A 128 -3.33 -3.90 14.53
N THR A 129 -3.53 -5.09 15.09
CA THR A 129 -4.49 -6.08 14.58
C THR A 129 -5.84 -5.94 15.27
N VAL A 130 -6.92 -5.84 14.48
CA VAL A 130 -8.31 -5.87 14.98
C VAL A 130 -9.00 -7.13 14.44
N PRO A 131 -9.31 -8.13 15.29
CA PRO A 131 -9.89 -9.39 14.83
C PRO A 131 -11.37 -9.23 14.46
N LEU A 132 -11.72 -9.58 13.22
CA LEU A 132 -13.12 -9.56 12.74
C LEU A 132 -13.81 -10.93 12.83
N TYR A 133 -13.04 -12.02 12.84
CA TYR A 133 -13.54 -13.41 12.78
C TYR A 133 -14.44 -13.71 11.56
N GLU A 134 -14.34 -12.91 10.51
CA GLU A 134 -14.95 -13.08 9.19
C GLU A 134 -14.05 -12.41 8.15
N SER A 135 -14.30 -12.64 6.85
CA SER A 135 -13.40 -12.23 5.77
C SER A 135 -13.67 -10.79 5.32
N PRO A 136 -12.77 -9.81 5.53
CA PRO A 136 -12.92 -8.49 4.94
C PRO A 136 -12.63 -8.53 3.43
N ARG A 137 -13.35 -7.71 2.65
CA ARG A 137 -13.24 -7.65 1.18
C ARG A 137 -12.81 -6.27 0.67
N ARG A 138 -13.40 -5.18 1.18
CA ARG A 138 -13.09 -3.79 0.80
C ARG A 138 -13.13 -2.89 2.03
N ILE A 139 -12.37 -1.80 1.99
CA ILE A 139 -12.33 -0.78 3.05
C ILE A 139 -12.30 0.62 2.43
N CYS A 140 -13.01 1.56 3.03
CA CYS A 140 -12.87 2.98 2.75
C CYS A 140 -12.96 3.80 4.06
N TYR A 141 -12.39 5.00 4.05
CA TYR A 141 -12.46 5.93 5.17
C TYR A 141 -13.47 7.03 4.89
N GLN A 142 -14.27 7.39 5.89
CA GLN A 142 -15.21 8.51 5.84
C GLN A 142 -14.84 9.55 6.89
N GLU A 143 -14.15 10.60 6.43
CA GLU A 143 -13.63 11.65 7.30
C GLU A 143 -14.74 12.36 8.10
N VAL A 144 -15.86 12.73 7.48
CA VAL A 144 -16.92 13.46 8.20
C VAL A 144 -17.53 12.69 9.36
N SER A 145 -17.56 11.36 9.27
CA SER A 145 -18.12 10.46 10.27
C SER A 145 -17.05 9.86 11.18
N GLN A 146 -15.76 10.13 10.90
CA GLN A 146 -14.61 9.61 11.65
C GLN A 146 -14.69 8.08 11.83
N CYS A 147 -15.08 7.38 10.76
CA CYS A 147 -15.28 5.94 10.76
C CYS A 147 -14.80 5.30 9.45
N PHE A 148 -14.58 3.99 9.49
CA PHE A 148 -14.29 3.17 8.32
C PHE A 148 -15.55 2.42 7.87
N GLY A 149 -15.75 2.33 6.56
CA GLY A 149 -16.67 1.38 5.95
C GLY A 149 -15.89 0.14 5.53
N VAL A 150 -16.33 -1.05 5.96
CA VAL A 150 -15.68 -2.33 5.62
C VAL A 150 -16.72 -3.29 5.07
N LEU A 151 -16.52 -3.78 3.85
CA LEU A 151 -17.28 -4.92 3.33
C LEU A 151 -16.70 -6.21 3.91
N SER A 152 -17.56 -7.08 4.44
CA SER A 152 -17.17 -8.38 4.99
C SER A 152 -18.07 -9.50 4.48
N SER A 153 -17.56 -10.73 4.48
CA SER A 153 -18.38 -11.93 4.31
C SER A 153 -18.11 -12.96 5.41
N ARG A 154 -19.19 -13.54 5.95
CA ARG A 154 -19.15 -14.67 6.87
C ARG A 154 -19.72 -15.91 6.19
N VAL A 155 -19.28 -17.07 6.60
CA VAL A 155 -19.82 -18.36 6.14
C VAL A 155 -20.87 -18.83 7.14
N GLU A 156 -22.05 -19.18 6.63
CA GLU A 156 -23.12 -19.83 7.37
C GLU A 156 -23.35 -21.24 6.81
N ILE A 157 -23.74 -22.18 7.66
CA ILE A 157 -24.08 -23.55 7.26
C ILE A 157 -25.58 -23.71 7.30
N GLN A 158 -26.13 -24.33 6.25
CA GLN A 158 -27.55 -24.60 6.17
C GLN A 158 -27.96 -25.85 6.94
N ASP A 159 -28.95 -25.68 7.82
CA ASP A 159 -29.54 -26.73 8.64
C ASP A 159 -30.64 -27.51 7.88
N VAL A 160 -31.06 -28.65 8.43
CA VAL A 160 -32.15 -29.51 7.90
C VAL A 160 -33.47 -28.74 7.77
N SER A 161 -33.65 -27.70 8.59
CA SER A 161 -34.80 -26.80 8.57
C SER A 161 -34.79 -25.79 7.39
N GLY A 162 -33.73 -25.78 6.58
CA GLY A 162 -33.52 -24.80 5.51
C GLY A 162 -33.05 -23.42 6.01
N THR A 163 -32.86 -23.25 7.31
CA THR A 163 -32.29 -22.03 7.90
C THR A 163 -30.78 -22.07 7.90
N THR A 164 -30.13 -20.94 7.68
CA THR A 164 -28.67 -20.82 7.79
C THR A 164 -28.31 -20.38 9.20
N SER A 165 -27.18 -20.90 9.70
CA SER A 165 -26.66 -20.55 11.02
C SER A 165 -25.19 -20.18 10.94
N ALA A 166 -24.80 -19.12 11.65
CA ALA A 166 -23.41 -18.70 11.73
C ALA A 166 -22.57 -19.75 12.47
N VAL A 167 -21.41 -20.10 11.89
CA VAL A 167 -20.48 -21.08 12.45
C VAL A 167 -19.86 -20.59 13.78
N ARG A 168 -19.70 -19.28 13.92
CA ARG A 168 -19.16 -18.62 15.11
C ARG A 168 -19.62 -17.16 15.17
N PRO A 169 -19.55 -16.51 16.35
CA PRO A 169 -19.66 -15.06 16.44
C PRO A 169 -18.55 -14.36 15.65
N SER A 170 -18.93 -13.32 14.92
CA SER A 170 -18.05 -12.45 14.14
C SER A 170 -18.48 -10.99 14.18
N ALA A 171 -17.66 -10.11 13.60
CA ALA A 171 -17.88 -8.66 13.57
C ALA A 171 -19.31 -8.28 13.13
N SER A 172 -19.83 -8.86 12.05
CA SER A 172 -21.19 -8.58 11.57
C SER A 172 -22.29 -9.01 12.55
N THR A 173 -22.08 -10.07 13.33
CA THR A 173 -23.06 -10.58 14.31
C THR A 173 -23.00 -9.91 15.68
N GLN A 174 -21.91 -9.20 15.99
CA GLN A 174 -21.63 -8.60 17.30
C GLN A 174 -21.68 -7.07 17.31
N ALA A 175 -22.11 -6.45 16.19
CA ALA A 175 -22.21 -5.00 16.07
C ALA A 175 -23.20 -4.38 17.08
N LEU A 176 -22.94 -3.14 17.50
CA LEU A 176 -23.81 -2.41 18.44
C LEU A 176 -25.23 -2.20 17.88
N SER A 177 -25.32 -2.02 16.56
CA SER A 177 -26.58 -1.92 15.84
C SER A 177 -26.51 -2.70 14.53
N SER A 178 -27.65 -3.23 14.09
CA SER A 178 -27.72 -3.99 12.84
C SER A 178 -28.96 -3.66 12.04
N SER A 179 -28.87 -3.86 10.73
CA SER A 179 -29.98 -3.75 9.80
C SER A 179 -29.85 -4.79 8.69
N VAL A 180 -30.96 -5.11 8.03
CA VAL A 180 -31.00 -6.06 6.91
C VAL A 180 -31.61 -5.37 5.70
N SER A 181 -31.12 -5.69 4.51
CA SER A 181 -31.67 -5.15 3.26
C SER A 181 -33.13 -5.61 3.07
N SER A 182 -34.03 -4.64 2.90
CA SER A 182 -35.47 -4.87 2.67
C SER A 182 -35.91 -4.68 1.21
N SER A 183 -34.96 -4.58 0.29
CA SER A 183 -35.25 -4.36 -1.14
C SER A 183 -36.02 -5.53 -1.75
N LYS A 184 -36.86 -5.18 -2.73
CA LYS A 184 -37.67 -6.13 -3.51
C LYS A 184 -37.38 -6.06 -5.01
N LEU A 185 -36.26 -5.42 -5.41
CA LEU A 185 -35.89 -5.27 -6.82
C LEU A 185 -35.73 -6.62 -7.51
N PHE A 186 -35.18 -7.61 -6.80
CA PHE A 186 -35.06 -8.97 -7.30
C PHE A 186 -36.23 -9.79 -6.73
N PRO A 187 -37.23 -10.16 -7.55
CA PRO A 187 -38.30 -11.03 -7.07
C PRO A 187 -37.72 -12.38 -6.66
N SER A 188 -38.21 -12.92 -5.55
CA SER A 188 -37.90 -14.27 -5.04
C SER A 188 -38.43 -15.40 -5.94
N SER A 189 -38.62 -15.14 -7.24
CA SER A 189 -39.18 -16.05 -8.23
C SER A 189 -38.17 -17.03 -8.82
N THR A 190 -36.89 -16.90 -8.48
CA THR A 190 -35.99 -18.05 -8.49
C THR A 190 -36.48 -18.96 -7.37
N SER A 191 -37.08 -20.10 -7.74
CA SER A 191 -37.37 -21.20 -6.82
C SER A 191 -36.26 -21.29 -5.77
N PRO A 192 -36.56 -21.42 -4.46
CA PRO A 192 -35.52 -21.70 -3.48
C PRO A 192 -34.76 -22.91 -4.02
N HIS A 193 -33.53 -22.65 -4.46
CA HIS A 193 -32.71 -23.68 -5.05
C HIS A 193 -32.60 -24.79 -4.01
N GLU A 194 -32.55 -26.05 -4.46
CA GLU A 194 -32.31 -27.20 -3.59
C GLU A 194 -30.90 -27.08 -3.01
N THR A 195 -30.72 -26.17 -2.06
CA THR A 195 -29.52 -26.06 -1.27
C THR A 195 -29.45 -27.32 -0.42
N SER A 196 -28.47 -28.14 -0.71
CA SER A 196 -28.29 -29.42 -0.02
C SER A 196 -27.99 -29.17 1.46
N PHE A 197 -28.44 -30.08 2.31
CA PHE A 197 -28.08 -30.04 3.73
C PHE A 197 -26.56 -29.98 3.91
N GLY A 198 -26.07 -29.04 4.71
CA GLY A 198 -24.65 -28.86 4.98
C GLY A 198 -23.88 -28.01 3.96
N GLU A 199 -24.56 -27.36 3.01
CA GLU A 199 -23.90 -26.38 2.13
C GLU A 199 -23.47 -25.12 2.89
N GLU A 200 -22.31 -24.59 2.48
CA GLU A 200 -21.75 -23.33 2.95
C GLU A 200 -22.29 -22.17 2.11
N VAL A 201 -22.83 -21.15 2.79
CA VAL A 201 -23.36 -19.95 2.16
C VAL A 201 -22.60 -18.73 2.65
N GLU A 202 -22.10 -17.90 1.73
CA GLU A 202 -21.52 -16.60 2.10
C GLU A 202 -22.63 -15.57 2.34
N VAL A 203 -22.57 -14.92 3.51
CA VAL A 203 -23.43 -13.78 3.86
C VAL A 203 -22.57 -12.53 3.93
N HIS A 204 -22.84 -11.58 3.03
CA HIS A 204 -22.11 -10.32 2.93
C HIS A 204 -22.73 -9.23 3.80
N ASN A 205 -21.89 -8.35 4.35
CA ASN A 205 -22.28 -7.23 5.20
C ASN A 205 -21.44 -5.98 4.92
N LEU A 206 -22.02 -4.81 5.19
CA LEU A 206 -21.29 -3.55 5.34
C LEU A 206 -21.17 -3.23 6.83
N LEU A 207 -19.94 -3.18 7.32
CA LEU A 207 -19.58 -2.80 8.68
C LEU A 207 -19.20 -1.32 8.72
N VAL A 208 -19.69 -0.59 9.72
CA VAL A 208 -19.21 0.74 10.09
C VAL A 208 -18.38 0.60 11.35
N VAL A 209 -17.10 0.94 11.26
CA VAL A 209 -16.10 0.73 12.32
C VAL A 209 -15.55 2.08 12.79
N ASP A 210 -15.56 2.31 14.10
CA ASP A 210 -15.06 3.54 14.70
C ASP A 210 -13.54 3.72 14.47
N GLN A 211 -13.07 4.94 14.16
CA GLN A 211 -11.64 5.12 13.84
C GLN A 211 -10.70 5.00 15.04
N HIS A 212 -11.19 5.24 16.27
CA HIS A 212 -10.33 5.34 17.45
C HIS A 212 -10.28 3.99 18.19
N THR A 213 -11.46 3.45 18.44
CA THR A 213 -11.69 2.22 19.20
C THR A 213 -11.62 0.98 18.31
N PHE A 214 -11.94 1.12 17.02
CA PHE A 214 -12.15 0.02 16.08
C PHE A 214 -13.31 -0.91 16.45
N GLU A 215 -14.25 -0.44 17.26
CA GLU A 215 -15.50 -1.16 17.54
C GLU A 215 -16.45 -1.09 16.34
N VAL A 216 -17.24 -2.16 16.15
CA VAL A 216 -18.23 -2.26 15.08
C VAL A 216 -19.51 -1.54 15.52
N LEU A 217 -19.70 -0.33 15.02
CA LEU A 217 -20.82 0.56 15.35
C LEU A 217 -22.13 0.09 14.71
N HIS A 218 -22.07 -0.32 13.45
CA HIS A 218 -23.24 -0.78 12.70
C HIS A 218 -22.87 -1.91 11.73
N ALA A 219 -23.74 -2.90 11.57
CA ALA A 219 -23.63 -3.94 10.54
C ALA A 219 -24.91 -4.00 9.69
N HIS A 220 -24.79 -3.72 8.40
CA HIS A 220 -25.88 -3.88 7.44
C HIS A 220 -25.70 -5.16 6.63
N GLN A 221 -26.64 -6.10 6.74
CA GLN A 221 -26.63 -7.36 5.99
C GLN A 221 -27.32 -7.23 4.64
N PHE A 222 -26.68 -7.73 3.59
CA PHE A 222 -27.20 -7.73 2.21
C PHE A 222 -28.24 -8.84 1.97
N LEU A 223 -28.79 -8.90 0.75
CA LEU A 223 -29.76 -9.93 0.38
C LEU A 223 -29.11 -11.33 0.36
N PRO A 224 -29.90 -12.42 0.45
CA PRO A 224 -29.40 -13.77 0.23
C PRO A 224 -28.77 -13.90 -1.17
N SER A 225 -27.66 -14.65 -1.28
CA SER A 225 -26.90 -14.82 -2.53
C SER A 225 -26.38 -13.52 -3.15
N GLU A 226 -26.33 -12.43 -2.37
CA GLU A 226 -25.79 -11.15 -2.81
C GLU A 226 -24.37 -10.95 -2.28
N TYR A 227 -23.43 -10.72 -3.19
CA TYR A 227 -22.03 -10.50 -2.90
C TYR A 227 -21.71 -9.01 -3.02
N ALA A 228 -21.07 -8.44 -2.00
CA ALA A 228 -20.62 -7.05 -2.02
C ALA A 228 -19.17 -6.98 -2.51
N LEU A 229 -18.94 -6.28 -3.63
CA LEU A 229 -17.68 -6.36 -4.38
C LEU A 229 -16.88 -5.06 -4.36
N SER A 230 -17.56 -3.93 -4.34
CA SER A 230 -16.96 -2.59 -4.42
C SER A 230 -17.57 -1.63 -3.41
N LEU A 231 -16.75 -0.73 -2.88
CA LEU A 231 -17.12 0.24 -1.85
C LEU A 231 -16.36 1.54 -2.06
N VAL A 232 -17.06 2.67 -1.98
CA VAL A 232 -16.46 4.02 -1.98
C VAL A 232 -17.16 4.92 -0.96
N SER A 233 -16.44 5.88 -0.40
CA SER A 233 -16.99 6.98 0.40
C SER A 233 -16.73 8.29 -0.33
N CYS A 234 -17.78 8.97 -0.79
CA CYS A 234 -17.63 10.21 -1.55
C CYS A 234 -18.87 11.11 -1.47
N ARG A 235 -18.72 12.34 -1.97
CA ARG A 235 -19.82 13.27 -2.26
C ARG A 235 -20.18 13.16 -3.73
N LEU A 236 -21.46 13.35 -4.04
CA LEU A 236 -21.96 13.28 -5.41
C LEU A 236 -22.68 14.56 -5.82
N GLY A 237 -22.42 15.01 -7.04
CA GLY A 237 -23.00 16.19 -7.65
C GLY A 237 -22.80 17.43 -6.78
N LYS A 238 -23.93 18.09 -6.47
CA LYS A 238 -23.97 19.26 -5.58
C LYS A 238 -24.48 18.92 -4.17
N ASP A 239 -24.69 17.65 -3.87
CA ASP A 239 -25.15 17.22 -2.55
C ASP A 239 -23.99 17.36 -1.54
N PRO A 240 -24.16 18.11 -0.44
CA PRO A 240 -23.11 18.27 0.56
C PRO A 240 -22.86 16.99 1.38
N SER A 241 -23.80 16.05 1.36
CA SER A 241 -23.74 14.82 2.15
C SER A 241 -22.67 13.88 1.61
N VAL A 242 -21.98 13.17 2.51
CA VAL A 242 -21.02 12.12 2.16
C VAL A 242 -21.71 10.77 2.32
N TYR A 243 -21.60 9.92 1.31
CA TYR A 243 -22.29 8.63 1.28
C TYR A 243 -21.30 7.48 1.25
N PHE A 244 -21.70 6.34 1.83
CA PHE A 244 -21.10 5.05 1.52
C PHE A 244 -21.85 4.46 0.34
N ILE A 245 -21.16 4.13 -0.74
CA ILE A 245 -21.76 3.56 -1.94
C ILE A 245 -21.21 2.15 -2.15
N VAL A 246 -22.10 1.17 -2.25
CA VAL A 246 -21.76 -0.25 -2.37
C VAL A 246 -22.24 -0.80 -3.70
N GLY A 247 -21.37 -1.51 -4.40
CA GLY A 247 -21.67 -2.25 -5.62
C GLY A 247 -21.74 -3.74 -5.32
N THR A 248 -22.82 -4.38 -5.74
CA THR A 248 -23.12 -5.79 -5.46
C THR A 248 -23.36 -6.59 -6.73
N ALA A 249 -23.39 -7.92 -6.56
CA ALA A 249 -23.77 -8.89 -7.59
C ALA A 249 -24.62 -10.00 -6.96
N MET A 250 -25.62 -10.49 -7.68
CA MET A 250 -26.35 -11.71 -7.32
C MET A 250 -25.59 -12.92 -7.89
N VAL A 251 -25.10 -13.78 -7.01
CA VAL A 251 -24.23 -14.90 -7.37
C VAL A 251 -24.97 -16.21 -7.17
N TYR A 252 -25.14 -16.95 -8.26
CA TYR A 252 -25.75 -18.26 -8.28
C TYR A 252 -24.78 -19.29 -8.88
N PRO A 253 -24.59 -20.47 -8.26
CA PRO A 253 -23.64 -21.48 -8.75
C PRO A 253 -23.90 -21.97 -10.19
N GLU A 254 -25.15 -21.90 -10.64
CA GLU A 254 -25.60 -22.30 -11.99
C GLU A 254 -25.13 -21.32 -13.09
N GLU A 255 -24.81 -20.08 -12.71
CA GLU A 255 -24.46 -19.02 -13.63
C GLU A 255 -22.94 -18.87 -13.74
N ALA A 256 -22.43 -18.92 -14.97
CA ALA A 256 -21.00 -18.66 -15.22
C ALA A 256 -20.60 -17.22 -14.87
N GLU A 257 -21.52 -16.27 -15.03
CA GLU A 257 -21.32 -14.86 -14.70
C GLU A 257 -22.61 -14.26 -14.11
N PRO A 258 -22.51 -13.39 -13.09
CA PRO A 258 -23.66 -12.69 -12.54
C PRO A 258 -24.37 -11.84 -13.59
N LYS A 259 -25.69 -12.03 -13.71
CA LYS A 259 -26.55 -11.24 -14.63
C LYS A 259 -27.29 -10.11 -13.94
N GLN A 260 -27.30 -10.10 -12.61
CA GLN A 260 -28.04 -9.16 -11.77
C GLN A 260 -27.11 -8.60 -10.68
N GLY A 261 -27.32 -7.35 -10.31
CA GLY A 261 -26.61 -6.67 -9.24
C GLY A 261 -27.23 -5.31 -8.98
N ARG A 262 -26.74 -4.58 -7.99
CA ARG A 262 -27.23 -3.24 -7.69
C ARG A 262 -26.14 -2.34 -7.11
N ILE A 263 -26.37 -1.04 -7.22
CA ILE A 263 -25.59 0.00 -6.57
C ILE A 263 -26.46 0.59 -5.46
N ILE A 264 -25.97 0.59 -4.23
CA ILE A 264 -26.72 1.03 -3.05
C ILE A 264 -25.98 2.21 -2.43
N VAL A 265 -26.70 3.31 -2.21
CA VAL A 265 -26.18 4.52 -1.58
C VAL A 265 -26.69 4.57 -0.14
N PHE A 266 -25.76 4.53 0.82
CA PHE A 266 -26.04 4.63 2.24
C PHE A 266 -25.56 5.97 2.81
N HIS A 267 -26.32 6.49 3.78
CA HIS A 267 -25.94 7.61 4.60
C HIS A 267 -25.82 7.16 6.05
N TYR A 268 -24.64 7.34 6.64
CA TYR A 268 -24.43 7.03 8.05
C TYR A 268 -24.77 8.26 8.89
N THR A 269 -25.87 8.18 9.65
CA THR A 269 -26.36 9.26 10.51
C THR A 269 -26.91 8.70 11.80
N ASP A 270 -26.69 9.40 12.91
CA ASP A 270 -27.20 9.03 14.24
C ASP A 270 -26.88 7.57 14.64
N GLY A 271 -25.69 7.10 14.29
CA GLY A 271 -25.22 5.74 14.61
C GLY A 271 -25.82 4.63 13.73
N LYS A 272 -26.57 4.95 12.68
CA LYS A 272 -27.23 3.97 11.81
C LYS A 272 -27.00 4.24 10.33
N LEU A 273 -26.97 3.17 9.53
CA LEU A 273 -26.99 3.28 8.07
C LEU A 273 -28.43 3.43 7.59
N GLN A 274 -28.68 4.45 6.77
CA GLN A 274 -29.92 4.67 6.05
C GLN A 274 -29.70 4.50 4.56
N THR A 275 -30.52 3.69 3.90
CA THR A 275 -30.50 3.57 2.43
C THR A 275 -31.14 4.81 1.81
N VAL A 276 -30.36 5.56 1.01
CA VAL A 276 -30.79 6.78 0.33
C VAL A 276 -31.28 6.49 -1.08
N ALA A 277 -30.52 5.67 -1.82
CA ALA A 277 -30.83 5.33 -3.20
C ALA A 277 -30.41 3.90 -3.51
N GLU A 278 -31.09 3.31 -4.49
CA GLU A 278 -30.80 1.97 -4.98
C GLU A 278 -30.96 1.96 -6.50
N LYS A 279 -29.97 1.42 -7.21
CA LYS A 279 -29.96 1.33 -8.67
C LYS A 279 -29.70 -0.09 -9.12
N GLU A 280 -30.69 -0.70 -9.76
CA GLU A 280 -30.53 -2.01 -10.39
C GLU A 280 -29.58 -1.94 -11.60
N VAL A 281 -28.71 -2.95 -11.73
CA VAL A 281 -27.84 -3.14 -12.88
C VAL A 281 -27.84 -4.59 -13.36
N LYS A 282 -27.52 -4.78 -14.63
CA LYS A 282 -27.46 -6.10 -15.28
C LYS A 282 -26.03 -6.66 -15.25
N GLY A 283 -25.58 -7.06 -14.07
CA GLY A 283 -24.27 -7.68 -13.88
C GLY A 283 -23.64 -7.35 -12.54
N ALA A 284 -22.40 -7.81 -12.36
CA ALA A 284 -21.61 -7.55 -11.16
C ALA A 284 -20.93 -6.18 -11.21
N VAL A 285 -21.05 -5.40 -10.13
CA VAL A 285 -20.37 -4.11 -9.99
C VAL A 285 -18.96 -4.30 -9.42
N TYR A 286 -17.98 -4.53 -10.29
CA TYR A 286 -16.62 -4.93 -9.89
C TYR A 286 -15.82 -3.81 -9.21
N SER A 287 -15.87 -2.60 -9.77
CA SER A 287 -15.16 -1.44 -9.23
C SER A 287 -15.97 -0.17 -9.41
N MET A 288 -15.75 0.79 -8.51
CA MET A 288 -16.43 2.08 -8.48
C MET A 288 -15.48 3.15 -7.98
N VAL A 289 -15.62 4.36 -8.49
CA VAL A 289 -14.77 5.50 -8.14
C VAL A 289 -15.52 6.81 -8.32
N GLU A 290 -15.23 7.78 -7.45
CA GLU A 290 -15.70 9.15 -7.62
C GLU A 290 -14.98 9.79 -8.81
N PHE A 291 -15.73 10.50 -9.65
CA PHE A 291 -15.19 11.08 -10.88
C PHE A 291 -15.75 12.48 -11.11
N ASN A 292 -15.05 13.51 -10.67
CA ASN A 292 -15.38 14.92 -10.90
C ASN A 292 -16.82 15.30 -10.46
N GLY A 293 -17.24 14.82 -9.28
CA GLY A 293 -18.59 14.95 -8.74
C GLY A 293 -19.61 14.02 -9.38
N LYS A 294 -19.21 13.18 -10.34
CA LYS A 294 -20.01 12.08 -10.89
C LYS A 294 -19.57 10.76 -10.30
N PHE A 295 -20.25 9.69 -10.71
CA PHE A 295 -20.02 8.35 -10.18
C PHE A 295 -19.70 7.39 -11.31
N LEU A 296 -18.47 6.88 -11.34
CA LEU A 296 -18.01 5.93 -12.34
C LEU A 296 -18.05 4.51 -11.77
N ALA A 297 -18.61 3.56 -12.52
CA ALA A 297 -18.70 2.16 -12.11
C ALA A 297 -18.44 1.21 -13.29
N SER A 298 -17.81 0.07 -13.02
CA SER A 298 -17.69 -1.03 -13.97
C SER A 298 -18.67 -2.14 -13.65
N ILE A 299 -19.44 -2.55 -14.66
CA ILE A 299 -20.45 -3.61 -14.58
C ILE A 299 -20.18 -4.62 -15.70
N ASN A 300 -19.65 -5.80 -15.36
CA ASN A 300 -19.17 -6.80 -16.33
C ASN A 300 -18.25 -6.17 -17.40
N SER A 301 -18.65 -6.23 -18.67
CA SER A 301 -17.91 -5.65 -19.81
C SER A 301 -18.10 -4.13 -19.97
N THR A 302 -18.99 -3.51 -19.19
CA THR A 302 -19.39 -2.12 -19.37
C THR A 302 -18.73 -1.21 -18.34
N VAL A 303 -18.12 -0.12 -18.78
CA VAL A 303 -17.77 1.02 -17.92
C VAL A 303 -18.84 2.10 -18.08
N ARG A 304 -19.44 2.54 -16.98
CA ARG A 304 -20.62 3.41 -17.00
C ARG A 304 -20.43 4.60 -16.08
N LEU A 305 -20.76 5.79 -16.59
CA LEU A 305 -20.81 7.02 -15.82
C LEU A 305 -22.25 7.29 -15.38
N TYR A 306 -22.41 7.66 -14.11
CA TYR A 306 -23.67 8.07 -13.52
C TYR A 306 -23.60 9.51 -13.03
N GLU A 307 -24.68 10.23 -13.24
CA GLU A 307 -24.95 11.53 -12.67
C GLU A 307 -25.84 11.37 -11.43
N TRP A 308 -25.55 12.14 -10.39
CA TRP A 308 -26.38 12.23 -9.19
C TRP A 308 -27.39 13.37 -9.33
N THR A 309 -28.68 13.02 -9.35
CA THR A 309 -29.77 13.98 -9.59
C THR A 309 -30.19 14.71 -8.31
N ALA A 310 -30.98 15.79 -8.46
CA ALA A 310 -31.53 16.54 -7.33
C ALA A 310 -32.53 15.69 -6.51
N GLU A 311 -33.15 14.69 -7.15
CA GLU A 311 -34.05 13.71 -6.55
C GLU A 311 -33.30 12.60 -5.79
N LYS A 312 -31.96 12.68 -5.71
CA LYS A 312 -31.08 11.70 -5.07
C LYS A 312 -31.13 10.32 -5.74
N GLU A 313 -31.06 10.31 -7.07
CA GLU A 313 -31.00 9.07 -7.87
C GLU A 313 -29.75 9.03 -8.76
N LEU A 314 -29.31 7.82 -9.09
CA LEU A 314 -28.25 7.58 -10.07
C LEU A 314 -28.84 7.44 -11.48
N ARG A 315 -28.55 8.40 -12.34
CA ARG A 315 -28.95 8.40 -13.76
C ARG A 315 -27.75 8.08 -14.64
N THR A 316 -27.90 7.11 -15.53
CA THR A 316 -26.85 6.77 -16.49
C THR A 316 -26.64 7.92 -17.47
N GLU A 317 -25.39 8.35 -17.63
CA GLU A 317 -25.01 9.40 -18.56
C GLU A 317 -24.37 8.83 -19.82
N CYS A 318 -23.26 8.10 -19.68
CA CYS A 318 -22.56 7.49 -20.81
C CYS A 318 -22.05 6.07 -20.48
N ASN A 319 -21.71 5.32 -21.53
CA ASN A 319 -21.27 3.93 -21.44
C ASN A 319 -20.11 3.66 -22.40
N HIS A 320 -19.23 2.75 -22.01
CA HIS A 320 -18.21 2.18 -22.86
C HIS A 320 -18.24 0.65 -22.73
N TYR A 321 -18.24 -0.06 -23.86
CA TYR A 321 -18.49 -1.52 -23.93
C TYR A 321 -17.30 -2.35 -24.44
N ASN A 322 -16.18 -1.73 -24.84
CA ASN A 322 -15.06 -2.42 -25.49
C ASN A 322 -14.09 -3.08 -24.49
N ASN A 323 -14.66 -3.83 -23.53
CA ASN A 323 -13.93 -4.64 -22.54
C ASN A 323 -14.54 -6.04 -22.52
N ILE A 324 -13.76 -7.04 -22.12
CA ILE A 324 -14.31 -8.37 -21.81
C ILE A 324 -14.91 -8.33 -20.42
N MET A 325 -14.13 -7.87 -19.44
CA MET A 325 -14.57 -7.71 -18.06
C MET A 325 -13.74 -6.62 -17.38
N ALA A 326 -14.34 -5.47 -17.12
CA ALA A 326 -13.68 -4.31 -16.53
C ALA A 326 -13.64 -4.47 -14.99
N LEU A 327 -12.54 -5.03 -14.48
CA LEU A 327 -12.39 -5.36 -13.06
C LEU A 327 -11.86 -4.19 -12.23
N TYR A 328 -11.03 -3.33 -12.83
CA TYR A 328 -10.30 -2.30 -12.11
C TYR A 328 -10.53 -0.93 -12.76
N LEU A 329 -10.66 0.10 -11.93
CA LEU A 329 -10.88 1.48 -12.36
C LEU A 329 -10.01 2.42 -11.54
N LYS A 330 -9.36 3.37 -12.21
CA LYS A 330 -8.62 4.48 -11.60
C LYS A 330 -8.89 5.75 -12.38
N THR A 331 -8.81 6.89 -11.71
CA THR A 331 -9.19 8.19 -12.27
C THR A 331 -8.14 9.24 -11.96
N LYS A 332 -7.87 10.11 -12.94
CA LYS A 332 -7.02 11.29 -12.76
C LYS A 332 -7.50 12.40 -13.69
N GLY A 333 -8.05 13.48 -13.11
CA GLY A 333 -8.69 14.53 -13.90
C GLY A 333 -9.82 13.95 -14.75
N ASP A 334 -9.74 14.11 -16.08
CA ASP A 334 -10.71 13.55 -17.02
C ASP A 334 -10.31 12.16 -17.57
N PHE A 335 -9.14 11.64 -17.18
CA PHE A 335 -8.66 10.32 -17.58
C PHE A 335 -9.18 9.22 -16.66
N ILE A 336 -9.49 8.09 -17.28
CA ILE A 336 -9.97 6.87 -16.64
C ILE A 336 -9.10 5.73 -17.14
N LEU A 337 -8.38 5.08 -16.23
CA LEU A 337 -7.64 3.86 -16.52
C LEU A 337 -8.49 2.66 -16.14
N VAL A 338 -8.72 1.77 -17.11
CA VAL A 338 -9.51 0.54 -16.95
C VAL A 338 -8.57 -0.65 -17.04
N GLY A 339 -8.61 -1.53 -16.05
CA GLY A 339 -7.94 -2.84 -16.09
C GLY A 339 -8.96 -3.93 -16.43
N ASP A 340 -8.74 -4.63 -17.53
CA ASP A 340 -9.56 -5.75 -17.99
C ASP A 340 -9.07 -7.10 -17.46
N LEU A 341 -9.94 -8.10 -17.34
CA LEU A 341 -9.55 -9.45 -16.92
C LEU A 341 -8.43 -10.06 -17.78
N MET A 342 -8.44 -9.85 -19.10
CA MET A 342 -7.43 -10.44 -20.01
C MET A 342 -6.97 -9.53 -21.16
N ARG A 343 -7.57 -8.34 -21.32
CA ARG A 343 -7.18 -7.34 -22.35
C ARG A 343 -6.32 -6.21 -21.79
N SER A 344 -5.48 -6.50 -20.79
CA SER A 344 -4.57 -5.54 -20.17
C SER A 344 -5.26 -4.23 -19.76
N VAL A 345 -4.65 -3.09 -20.08
CA VAL A 345 -5.09 -1.75 -19.69
C VAL A 345 -5.65 -0.93 -20.85
N LEU A 346 -6.63 -0.10 -20.54
CA LEU A 346 -7.30 0.81 -21.46
C LEU A 346 -7.39 2.21 -20.84
N LEU A 347 -6.98 3.22 -21.60
CA LEU A 347 -7.11 4.63 -21.23
C LEU A 347 -8.33 5.24 -21.93
N LEU A 348 -9.32 5.63 -21.13
CA LEU A 348 -10.47 6.41 -21.57
C LEU A 348 -10.31 7.86 -21.11
N ALA A 349 -10.89 8.80 -21.87
CA ALA A 349 -11.05 10.18 -21.44
C ALA A 349 -12.54 10.56 -21.50
N TYR A 350 -13.02 11.28 -20.50
CA TYR A 350 -14.37 11.84 -20.52
C TYR A 350 -14.37 13.20 -21.21
N LYS A 351 -15.13 13.34 -22.30
CA LYS A 351 -15.31 14.61 -23.01
C LYS A 351 -16.52 15.33 -22.46
N SER A 352 -16.30 16.24 -21.51
CA SER A 352 -17.36 17.03 -20.88
C SER A 352 -18.28 17.78 -21.87
N MET A 353 -17.76 18.23 -23.02
CA MET A 353 -18.57 18.91 -24.04
C MET A 353 -19.47 17.97 -24.84
N GLU A 354 -19.05 16.72 -25.04
CA GLU A 354 -19.79 15.70 -25.79
C GLU A 354 -20.68 14.85 -24.87
N GLY A 355 -20.39 14.83 -23.57
CA GLY A 355 -21.08 14.00 -22.59
C GLY A 355 -20.82 12.50 -22.79
N ASN A 356 -19.65 12.13 -23.34
CA ASN A 356 -19.32 10.73 -23.64
C ASN A 356 -17.84 10.40 -23.37
N PHE A 357 -17.53 9.10 -23.39
CA PHE A 357 -16.16 8.59 -23.33
C PHE A 357 -15.52 8.54 -24.71
N GLU A 358 -14.24 8.90 -24.76
CA GLU A 358 -13.34 8.66 -25.88
C GLU A 358 -12.27 7.64 -25.47
N GLU A 359 -12.04 6.62 -26.30
CA GLU A 359 -10.91 5.70 -26.15
C GLU A 359 -9.65 6.40 -26.66
N ILE A 360 -8.71 6.69 -25.75
CA ILE A 360 -7.48 7.42 -26.09
C ILE A 360 -6.43 6.44 -26.58
N ALA A 361 -6.13 5.42 -25.77
CA ALA A 361 -5.10 4.44 -26.08
C ALA A 361 -5.35 3.14 -25.32
N ARG A 362 -4.81 2.03 -25.85
CA ARG A 362 -4.94 0.70 -25.28
C ARG A 362 -3.62 -0.05 -25.37
N ASP A 363 -3.35 -0.89 -24.37
CA ASP A 363 -2.34 -1.93 -24.49
C ASP A 363 -2.96 -3.18 -25.13
N PHE A 364 -2.40 -3.62 -26.25
CA PHE A 364 -2.90 -4.77 -27.01
C PHE A 364 -2.31 -6.10 -26.55
N ASN A 365 -1.40 -6.10 -25.57
CA ASN A 365 -0.89 -7.32 -24.98
C ASN A 365 -1.98 -8.02 -24.14
N PRO A 366 -2.09 -9.36 -24.19
CA PRO A 366 -3.08 -10.10 -23.41
C PRO A 366 -2.58 -10.35 -21.98
N ASN A 367 -2.55 -9.29 -21.16
CA ASN A 367 -2.17 -9.37 -19.75
C ASN A 367 -3.41 -9.58 -18.87
N TRP A 368 -3.29 -10.47 -17.87
CA TRP A 368 -4.38 -10.83 -16.97
C TRP A 368 -4.30 -10.01 -15.69
N MET A 369 -5.05 -8.91 -15.64
CA MET A 369 -4.82 -7.87 -14.63
C MET A 369 -5.19 -8.32 -13.21
N SER A 370 -4.36 -7.95 -12.25
CA SER A 370 -4.57 -8.13 -10.80
C SER A 370 -4.78 -6.80 -10.08
N ALA A 371 -4.13 -5.73 -10.53
CA ALA A 371 -4.35 -4.36 -10.07
C ALA A 371 -3.82 -3.34 -11.10
N VAL A 372 -4.34 -2.11 -11.07
CA VAL A 372 -3.83 -0.98 -11.89
C VAL A 372 -3.70 0.30 -11.07
N GLU A 373 -2.82 1.21 -11.50
CA GLU A 373 -2.69 2.55 -10.94
C GLU A 373 -2.23 3.57 -11.98
N ILE A 374 -2.68 4.82 -11.84
CA ILE A 374 -2.20 5.94 -12.64
C ILE A 374 -1.01 6.56 -11.90
N LEU A 375 0.19 6.53 -12.48
CA LEU A 375 1.38 7.15 -11.88
C LEU A 375 1.38 8.65 -12.13
N ASP A 376 1.23 9.04 -13.39
CA ASP A 376 1.12 10.41 -13.84
C ASP A 376 0.17 10.54 -15.06
N ASP A 377 0.23 11.64 -15.83
CA ASP A 377 -0.71 11.84 -16.95
C ASP A 377 -0.39 10.98 -18.20
N ASP A 378 0.82 10.41 -18.24
CA ASP A 378 1.34 9.67 -19.38
C ASP A 378 1.73 8.23 -19.03
N ASN A 379 2.01 7.92 -17.77
CA ASN A 379 2.48 6.62 -17.30
C ASN A 379 1.44 5.90 -16.42
N PHE A 380 1.18 4.63 -16.75
CA PHE A 380 0.17 3.78 -16.11
C PHE A 380 0.81 2.48 -15.63
N LEU A 381 0.67 2.17 -14.36
CA LEU A 381 1.19 0.96 -13.73
C LEU A 381 0.15 -0.16 -13.78
N GLY A 382 0.58 -1.34 -14.22
CA GLY A 382 -0.20 -2.56 -14.20
C GLY A 382 0.50 -3.67 -13.42
N ALA A 383 -0.28 -4.48 -12.72
CA ALA A 383 0.14 -5.77 -12.18
C ALA A 383 -0.71 -6.88 -12.80
N GLU A 384 -0.12 -8.05 -13.05
CA GLU A 384 -0.82 -9.19 -13.64
C GLU A 384 -0.68 -10.49 -12.82
N ASN A 385 -1.44 -11.51 -13.19
CA ASN A 385 -1.52 -12.79 -12.49
C ASN A 385 -0.23 -13.63 -12.52
N ALA A 386 0.69 -13.35 -13.46
CA ALA A 386 2.00 -13.98 -13.55
C ALA A 386 3.04 -13.34 -12.61
N PHE A 387 2.58 -12.58 -11.61
CA PHE A 387 3.41 -11.92 -10.59
C PHE A 387 4.36 -10.85 -11.16
N ASN A 388 4.00 -10.27 -12.30
CA ASN A 388 4.76 -9.21 -12.95
C ASN A 388 4.11 -7.83 -12.73
N LEU A 389 4.96 -6.80 -12.78
CA LEU A 389 4.60 -5.40 -12.95
C LEU A 389 5.01 -4.93 -14.35
N PHE A 390 4.24 -4.00 -14.89
CA PHE A 390 4.58 -3.31 -16.13
C PHE A 390 4.12 -1.85 -16.09
N VAL A 391 4.76 -0.99 -16.88
CA VAL A 391 4.34 0.40 -17.06
C VAL A 391 4.04 0.64 -18.53
N CYS A 392 2.82 1.09 -18.79
CA CYS A 392 2.40 1.56 -20.09
C CYS A 392 2.57 3.07 -20.19
N GLN A 393 3.12 3.56 -21.30
CA GLN A 393 3.24 4.99 -21.58
C GLN A 393 2.40 5.40 -22.79
N LYS A 394 1.74 6.55 -22.66
CA LYS A 394 1.03 7.24 -23.75
C LYS A 394 2.03 8.00 -24.62
N ASP A 395 2.12 7.64 -25.89
CA ASP A 395 2.94 8.41 -26.85
C ASP A 395 2.16 9.61 -27.40
N SER A 396 2.19 10.72 -26.65
CA SER A 396 1.58 11.99 -27.09
C SER A 396 2.31 12.64 -28.28
N ALA A 397 3.56 12.25 -28.54
CA ALA A 397 4.39 12.82 -29.60
C ALA A 397 4.25 12.07 -30.94
N ALA A 398 3.54 10.94 -30.95
CA ALA A 398 3.38 10.13 -32.15
C ALA A 398 2.75 10.92 -33.30
N THR A 399 3.23 10.61 -34.51
CA THR A 399 2.88 11.38 -35.72
C THR A 399 1.58 10.92 -36.35
N THR A 400 1.16 9.68 -36.09
CA THR A 400 -0.06 9.08 -36.61
C THR A 400 -1.08 8.85 -35.50
N ASP A 401 -2.37 8.90 -35.85
CA ASP A 401 -3.44 8.64 -34.88
C ASP A 401 -3.45 7.16 -34.42
N GLU A 402 -3.01 6.24 -35.27
CA GLU A 402 -2.89 4.82 -34.93
C GLU A 402 -1.81 4.57 -33.86
N GLU A 403 -0.64 5.22 -33.98
CA GLU A 403 0.41 5.12 -32.96
C GLU A 403 -0.04 5.74 -31.62
N ARG A 404 -0.82 6.83 -31.64
CA ARG A 404 -1.36 7.44 -30.42
C ARG A 404 -2.37 6.55 -29.69
N GLN A 405 -3.05 5.67 -30.41
CA GLN A 405 -3.99 4.71 -29.84
C GLN A 405 -3.29 3.51 -29.19
N HIS A 406 -1.97 3.40 -29.32
CA HIS A 406 -1.20 2.30 -28.77
C HIS A 406 -0.45 2.71 -27.50
N LEU A 407 -0.74 2.06 -26.37
CA LEU A 407 0.08 2.18 -25.16
C LEU A 407 1.30 1.28 -25.29
N GLN A 408 2.50 1.83 -25.10
CA GLN A 408 3.74 1.05 -25.16
C GLN A 408 4.14 0.59 -23.76
N GLU A 409 4.46 -0.70 -23.61
CA GLU A 409 5.07 -1.25 -22.39
C GLU A 409 6.53 -0.77 -22.30
N VAL A 410 6.78 0.30 -21.55
CA VAL A 410 8.11 0.92 -21.38
C VAL A 410 8.86 0.40 -20.16
N GLY A 411 8.15 -0.25 -19.23
CA GLY A 411 8.73 -0.88 -18.05
C GLY A 411 8.17 -2.28 -17.84
N LEU A 412 9.04 -3.23 -17.51
CA LEU A 412 8.72 -4.64 -17.28
C LEU A 412 9.52 -5.15 -16.07
N PHE A 413 8.88 -5.84 -15.13
CA PHE A 413 9.55 -6.33 -13.92
C PHE A 413 8.83 -7.53 -13.29
N HIS A 414 9.54 -8.61 -13.00
CA HIS A 414 8.98 -9.71 -12.21
C HIS A 414 9.10 -9.45 -10.71
N LEU A 415 7.94 -9.21 -10.08
CA LEU A 415 7.86 -8.92 -8.64
C LEU A 415 7.97 -10.19 -7.80
N GLY A 416 7.35 -11.28 -8.26
CA GLY A 416 7.24 -12.54 -7.51
C GLY A 416 6.10 -12.54 -6.47
N GLU A 417 5.25 -11.51 -6.48
CA GLU A 417 4.13 -11.34 -5.56
C GLU A 417 2.83 -11.05 -6.32
N PHE A 418 1.69 -11.49 -5.78
CA PHE A 418 0.38 -11.21 -6.35
C PHE A 418 -0.22 -9.95 -5.73
N VAL A 419 -0.23 -8.84 -6.48
CA VAL A 419 -0.73 -7.54 -6.02
C VAL A 419 -2.27 -7.51 -6.06
N ASN A 420 -2.91 -7.14 -4.94
CA ASN A 420 -4.37 -7.00 -4.85
C ASN A 420 -4.84 -5.54 -4.90
N VAL A 421 -3.99 -4.59 -4.50
CA VAL A 421 -4.37 -3.18 -4.39
C VAL A 421 -3.17 -2.27 -4.60
N PHE A 422 -3.41 -1.18 -5.35
CA PHE A 422 -2.55 -0.01 -5.41
C PHE A 422 -3.28 1.19 -4.79
N CYS A 423 -2.54 2.04 -4.07
CA CYS A 423 -3.03 3.33 -3.62
C CYS A 423 -1.91 4.37 -3.55
N HIS A 424 -2.24 5.62 -3.91
CA HIS A 424 -1.36 6.77 -3.67
C HIS A 424 -1.25 7.06 -2.17
N GLY A 425 -0.04 7.31 -1.71
CA GLY A 425 0.24 7.62 -0.31
C GLY A 425 1.66 7.23 0.11
N SER A 426 2.08 7.68 1.28
CA SER A 426 3.35 7.31 1.91
C SER A 426 3.13 7.08 3.41
N LEU A 427 3.88 6.14 3.99
CA LEU A 427 3.89 5.89 5.44
C LEU A 427 4.87 6.81 6.18
N VAL A 428 5.74 7.50 5.45
CA VAL A 428 6.73 8.41 6.00
C VAL A 428 6.13 9.80 6.18
N LEU A 429 6.48 10.47 7.28
CA LEU A 429 6.13 11.87 7.53
C LEU A 429 6.72 12.77 6.43
N GLN A 430 5.87 13.17 5.48
CA GLN A 430 6.25 14.12 4.45
C GLN A 430 6.33 15.53 5.05
N ASN A 431 7.55 15.98 5.36
CA ASN A 431 7.80 17.40 5.58
C ASN A 431 7.80 18.08 4.21
N LEU A 432 6.64 18.59 3.77
CA LEU A 432 6.37 19.27 2.48
C LEU A 432 7.20 20.55 2.20
N GLY A 433 8.37 20.71 2.82
CA GLY A 433 9.32 21.81 2.60
C GLY A 433 10.80 21.39 2.52
N GLU A 434 11.14 20.12 2.75
CA GLU A 434 12.52 19.61 2.54
C GLU A 434 12.67 19.17 1.08
N SER A 435 13.17 20.09 0.24
CA SER A 435 13.20 20.02 -1.22
C SER A 435 14.28 19.10 -1.82
N SER A 436 14.50 17.89 -1.29
CA SER A 436 15.53 17.00 -1.85
C SER A 436 15.21 15.50 -1.79
N THR A 437 13.95 15.09 -1.95
CA THR A 437 13.68 13.67 -2.21
C THR A 437 14.11 13.34 -3.65
N PRO A 438 15.01 12.37 -3.87
CA PRO A 438 15.51 12.03 -5.20
C PRO A 438 14.45 11.38 -6.10
N THR A 439 13.30 10.98 -5.54
CA THR A 439 12.21 10.31 -6.23
C THR A 439 10.93 11.17 -6.23
N GLN A 440 10.02 10.90 -7.17
CA GLN A 440 8.76 11.61 -7.34
C GLN A 440 7.57 10.64 -7.31
N GLY A 441 6.48 11.04 -6.66
CA GLY A 441 5.31 10.17 -6.50
C GLY A 441 5.53 9.03 -5.51
N SER A 442 4.42 8.46 -5.01
CA SER A 442 4.45 7.43 -3.99
C SER A 442 3.19 6.58 -4.10
N VAL A 443 3.34 5.35 -4.60
CA VAL A 443 2.25 4.37 -4.73
C VAL A 443 2.57 3.16 -3.87
N LEU A 444 1.78 2.94 -2.84
CA LEU A 444 1.83 1.74 -2.02
C LEU A 444 1.06 0.61 -2.70
N PHE A 445 1.50 -0.62 -2.46
CA PHE A 445 0.78 -1.81 -2.89
C PHE A 445 0.77 -2.89 -1.83
N GLY A 446 -0.32 -3.68 -1.81
CA GLY A 446 -0.50 -4.82 -0.91
C GLY A 446 -0.66 -6.12 -1.68
N THR A 447 -0.03 -7.19 -1.19
CA THR A 447 0.00 -8.50 -1.86
C THR A 447 -0.76 -9.58 -1.08
N VAL A 448 -1.02 -10.72 -1.74
CA VAL A 448 -1.65 -11.90 -1.11
C VAL A 448 -0.82 -12.44 0.06
N ASN A 449 0.51 -12.39 -0.01
CA ASN A 449 1.39 -12.91 1.05
C ASN A 449 1.55 -11.93 2.23
N GLY A 450 0.87 -10.77 2.19
CA GLY A 450 0.99 -9.73 3.21
C GLY A 450 2.22 -8.83 3.03
N MET A 451 2.91 -8.91 1.90
CA MET A 451 3.97 -7.96 1.56
C MET A 451 3.33 -6.60 1.22
N ILE A 452 3.93 -5.53 1.75
CA ILE A 452 3.60 -4.15 1.40
C ILE A 452 4.82 -3.58 0.72
N GLY A 453 4.65 -3.06 -0.49
CA GLY A 453 5.72 -2.42 -1.23
C GLY A 453 5.37 -1.00 -1.66
N LEU A 454 6.38 -0.32 -2.21
CA LEU A 454 6.30 1.05 -2.68
C LEU A 454 6.86 1.15 -4.10
N VAL A 455 6.14 1.84 -4.97
CA VAL A 455 6.60 2.28 -6.30
C VAL A 455 6.74 3.79 -6.30
N THR A 456 7.86 4.28 -6.83
CA THR A 456 8.17 5.71 -6.96
C THR A 456 8.87 5.96 -8.29
N SER A 457 8.69 7.15 -8.87
CA SER A 457 9.28 7.52 -10.14
C SER A 457 10.69 8.10 -9.95
N LEU A 458 11.57 7.76 -10.89
CA LEU A 458 12.96 8.24 -10.94
C LEU A 458 13.15 9.18 -12.12
N SER A 459 14.06 10.14 -12.00
CA SER A 459 14.57 10.85 -13.17
C SER A 459 15.50 9.95 -14.00
N GLU A 460 15.66 10.25 -15.29
CA GLU A 460 16.52 9.47 -16.19
C GLU A 460 17.98 9.37 -15.69
N GLY A 461 18.51 10.45 -15.12
CA GLY A 461 19.84 10.48 -14.52
C GLY A 461 19.96 9.54 -13.32
N TRP A 462 18.95 9.53 -12.44
CA TRP A 462 18.89 8.62 -11.30
C TRP A 462 18.72 7.16 -11.73
N TYR A 463 17.85 6.89 -12.71
CA TYR A 463 17.66 5.56 -13.26
C TYR A 463 18.96 4.99 -13.81
N SER A 464 19.68 5.77 -14.62
CA SER A 464 20.96 5.35 -15.21
C SER A 464 22.02 5.03 -14.15
N LEU A 465 22.11 5.87 -13.11
CA LEU A 465 23.03 5.66 -11.99
C LEU A 465 22.69 4.40 -11.19
N LEU A 466 21.42 4.23 -10.83
CA LEU A 466 20.97 3.10 -10.03
C LEU A 466 21.01 1.78 -10.81
N LEU A 467 20.78 1.82 -12.13
CA LEU A 467 20.92 0.65 -12.99
C LEU A 467 22.39 0.17 -13.06
N ASP A 468 23.35 1.09 -13.21
CA ASP A 468 24.78 0.73 -13.16
C ASP A 468 25.16 0.18 -11.77
N LEU A 469 24.66 0.79 -10.70
CA LEU A 469 24.85 0.28 -9.33
C LEU A 469 24.27 -1.13 -9.15
N GLN A 470 23.06 -1.39 -9.66
CA GLN A 470 22.40 -2.69 -9.62
C GLN A 470 23.23 -3.77 -10.32
N ASN A 471 23.73 -3.46 -11.52
CA ASN A 471 24.57 -4.37 -12.30
C ASN A 471 25.90 -4.70 -11.60
N ARG A 472 26.47 -3.75 -10.86
CA ARG A 472 27.69 -3.95 -10.08
C ARG A 472 27.43 -4.76 -8.81
N LEU A 473 26.35 -4.48 -8.11
CA LEU A 473 25.90 -5.25 -6.94
C LEU A 473 25.70 -6.73 -7.29
N ASN A 474 25.06 -7.01 -8.43
CA ASN A 474 24.82 -8.37 -8.91
C ASN A 474 26.10 -9.20 -9.13
N LYS A 475 27.24 -8.56 -9.43
CA LYS A 475 28.53 -9.25 -9.59
C LYS A 475 29.21 -9.58 -8.25
N VAL A 476 29.00 -8.73 -7.24
CA VAL A 476 29.68 -8.82 -5.94
C VAL A 476 28.88 -9.63 -4.92
N ILE A 477 27.54 -9.57 -4.99
CA ILE A 477 26.63 -10.29 -4.11
C ILE A 477 26.54 -11.75 -4.54
N LYS A 478 26.74 -12.66 -3.60
CA LYS A 478 26.55 -14.10 -3.83
C LYS A 478 25.08 -14.44 -3.63
N SER A 479 24.39 -14.74 -4.72
CA SER A 479 23.00 -15.18 -4.68
C SER A 479 22.85 -16.54 -3.99
N VAL A 480 21.83 -16.67 -3.15
CA VAL A 480 21.43 -17.94 -2.54
C VAL A 480 20.92 -18.86 -3.65
N GLY A 481 21.44 -20.08 -3.74
CA GLY A 481 21.09 -21.00 -4.83
C GLY A 481 21.72 -20.66 -6.19
N LYS A 482 22.60 -19.65 -6.27
CA LYS A 482 23.26 -19.21 -7.51
C LYS A 482 22.28 -18.78 -8.63
N ILE A 483 21.13 -18.24 -8.25
CA ILE A 483 20.14 -17.71 -9.21
C ILE A 483 20.58 -16.31 -9.62
N GLU A 484 20.64 -16.03 -10.91
CA GLU A 484 20.96 -14.68 -11.39
C GLU A 484 19.80 -13.73 -11.11
N HIS A 485 20.09 -12.56 -10.54
CA HIS A 485 19.07 -11.54 -10.24
C HIS A 485 18.35 -11.06 -11.49
N SER A 486 19.08 -10.88 -12.60
CA SER A 486 18.50 -10.54 -13.90
C SER A 486 17.51 -11.60 -14.39
N PHE A 487 17.79 -12.88 -14.15
CA PHE A 487 16.86 -13.96 -14.48
C PHE A 487 15.62 -13.92 -13.57
N TRP A 488 15.81 -13.77 -12.25
CA TRP A 488 14.71 -13.67 -11.30
C TRP A 488 13.76 -12.49 -11.59
N ARG A 489 14.29 -11.32 -11.95
CA ARG A 489 13.50 -10.12 -12.25
C ARG A 489 13.01 -10.03 -13.70
N SER A 490 13.43 -10.94 -14.58
CA SER A 490 12.98 -10.95 -15.98
C SER A 490 11.47 -11.17 -16.04
N PHE A 491 10.78 -10.30 -16.77
CA PHE A 491 9.35 -10.41 -16.99
C PHE A 491 9.04 -11.75 -17.63
N HIS A 492 8.17 -12.54 -17.00
CA HIS A 492 7.90 -13.90 -17.42
C HIS A 492 6.41 -14.20 -17.39
N THR A 493 5.87 -14.56 -18.56
CA THR A 493 4.53 -15.13 -18.72
C THR A 493 4.64 -16.43 -19.50
N GLU A 494 3.53 -17.17 -19.60
CA GLU A 494 3.47 -18.36 -20.45
C GLU A 494 3.77 -18.05 -21.94
N ARG A 495 3.60 -16.79 -22.35
CA ARG A 495 3.76 -16.37 -23.75
C ARG A 495 5.13 -15.77 -24.05
N LYS A 496 5.68 -14.97 -23.14
CA LYS A 496 6.90 -14.20 -23.38
C LYS A 496 7.80 -14.18 -22.16
N THR A 497 9.10 -14.09 -22.42
CA THR A 497 10.10 -13.81 -21.40
C THR A 497 10.99 -12.70 -21.91
N GLU A 498 11.00 -11.58 -21.20
CA GLU A 498 11.72 -10.36 -21.57
C GLU A 498 12.58 -9.89 -20.39
N GLN A 499 13.69 -9.22 -20.67
CA GLN A 499 14.52 -8.68 -19.61
C GLN A 499 13.79 -7.53 -18.90
N ALA A 500 14.07 -7.36 -17.61
CA ALA A 500 13.54 -6.24 -16.85
C ALA A 500 14.04 -4.91 -17.42
N THR A 501 13.13 -3.96 -17.59
CA THR A 501 13.39 -2.62 -18.11
C THR A 501 12.54 -1.60 -17.37
N GLY A 502 13.00 -0.35 -17.25
CA GLY A 502 12.20 0.73 -16.64
C GLY A 502 11.96 0.60 -15.13
N PHE A 503 12.46 -0.46 -14.48
CA PHE A 503 12.36 -0.71 -13.05
C PHE A 503 13.74 -0.91 -12.42
N ILE A 504 13.89 -0.40 -11.20
CA ILE A 504 15.05 -0.63 -10.33
C ILE A 504 14.58 -1.36 -9.10
N ASP A 505 15.29 -2.44 -8.74
CA ASP A 505 14.98 -3.24 -7.57
C ASP A 505 15.55 -2.57 -6.30
N GLY A 506 14.69 -1.86 -5.57
CA GLY A 506 15.05 -1.18 -4.33
C GLY A 506 15.68 -2.13 -3.30
N ASP A 507 15.16 -3.35 -3.16
CA ASP A 507 15.66 -4.33 -2.18
C ASP A 507 17.14 -4.66 -2.42
N LEU A 508 17.53 -4.77 -3.70
CA LEU A 508 18.91 -5.00 -4.08
C LEU A 508 19.79 -3.78 -3.83
N ILE A 509 19.31 -2.57 -4.16
CA ILE A 509 20.04 -1.32 -3.91
C ILE A 509 20.30 -1.13 -2.41
N GLU A 510 19.30 -1.37 -1.56
CA GLU A 510 19.44 -1.23 -0.11
C GLU A 510 20.44 -2.21 0.50
N SER A 511 20.56 -3.41 -0.07
CA SER A 511 21.54 -4.41 0.36
C SER A 511 22.99 -3.91 0.26
N PHE A 512 23.27 -2.83 -0.49
CA PHE A 512 24.57 -2.17 -0.51
C PHE A 512 25.03 -1.77 0.90
N LEU A 513 24.14 -1.27 1.75
CA LEU A 513 24.46 -0.85 3.12
C LEU A 513 24.86 -2.01 4.05
N ASP A 514 24.53 -3.24 3.63
CA ASP A 514 24.84 -4.46 4.39
C ASP A 514 26.20 -5.06 4.03
N LEU A 515 26.81 -4.59 2.95
CA LEU A 515 28.12 -5.03 2.53
C LEU A 515 29.23 -4.51 3.46
N GLY A 516 30.29 -5.30 3.62
CA GLY A 516 31.52 -4.81 4.24
C GLY A 516 32.20 -3.75 3.37
N ARG A 517 32.93 -2.81 3.99
CA ARG A 517 33.52 -1.65 3.29
C ARG A 517 34.45 -2.01 2.12
N ALA A 518 35.12 -3.15 2.18
CA ALA A 518 35.94 -3.66 1.07
C ALA A 518 35.10 -4.01 -0.17
N LYS A 519 33.95 -4.66 0.02
CA LYS A 519 33.01 -4.97 -1.07
C LYS A 519 32.30 -3.72 -1.58
N MET A 520 31.97 -2.77 -0.71
CA MET A 520 31.45 -1.47 -1.15
C MET A 520 32.44 -0.78 -2.08
N GLN A 521 33.74 -0.79 -1.76
CA GLN A 521 34.78 -0.23 -2.62
C GLN A 521 34.88 -0.96 -3.96
N GLU A 522 34.72 -2.29 -3.97
CA GLU A 522 34.68 -3.09 -5.20
C GLU A 522 33.49 -2.69 -6.08
N VAL A 523 32.29 -2.55 -5.51
CA VAL A 523 31.07 -2.12 -6.21
C VAL A 523 31.25 -0.71 -6.79
N VAL A 524 31.78 0.23 -6.00
CA VAL A 524 31.92 1.65 -6.39
C VAL A 524 33.08 1.89 -7.35
N SER A 525 34.02 0.94 -7.49
CA SER A 525 35.16 1.09 -8.39
C SER A 525 34.69 1.42 -9.81
N THR A 526 35.19 2.52 -10.40
CA THR A 526 34.80 3.03 -11.74
C THR A 526 33.33 3.44 -11.91
N LEU A 527 32.55 3.57 -10.83
CA LEU A 527 31.20 4.13 -10.89
C LEU A 527 31.31 5.64 -11.12
N GLN A 528 30.61 6.15 -12.13
CA GLN A 528 30.58 7.57 -12.44
C GLN A 528 29.27 8.21 -12.00
N ILE A 529 29.35 9.34 -11.31
CA ILE A 529 28.21 10.16 -10.89
C ILE A 529 28.34 11.54 -11.56
N ASP A 530 27.22 12.08 -12.00
CA ASP A 530 27.12 13.48 -12.40
C ASP A 530 27.04 14.37 -11.15
N ASP A 531 27.96 15.31 -11.01
CA ASP A 531 28.00 16.21 -9.86
C ASP A 531 27.02 17.40 -9.96
N GLY A 532 26.12 17.39 -10.95
CA GLY A 532 25.17 18.46 -11.22
C GLY A 532 25.76 19.60 -12.05
N SER A 533 27.06 19.55 -12.36
CA SER A 533 27.71 20.44 -13.32
C SER A 533 27.72 19.90 -14.75
N GLY A 534 27.20 18.68 -14.96
CA GLY A 534 27.25 17.95 -16.22
C GLY A 534 28.58 17.23 -16.47
N MET A 535 29.50 17.25 -15.49
CA MET A 535 30.75 16.49 -15.53
C MET A 535 30.62 15.19 -14.74
N LYS A 536 31.03 14.09 -15.36
CA LYS A 536 31.09 12.77 -14.71
C LYS A 536 32.38 12.63 -13.91
N ARG A 537 32.26 12.33 -12.62
CA ARG A 537 33.39 12.02 -11.74
C ARG A 537 33.21 10.66 -11.08
N GLU A 538 34.32 10.09 -10.60
CA GLU A 538 34.26 8.86 -9.83
C GLU A 538 33.53 9.07 -8.50
N ALA A 539 32.62 8.16 -8.21
CA ALA A 539 31.88 8.11 -6.96
C ALA A 539 32.76 7.62 -5.83
N THR A 540 32.54 8.14 -4.63
CA THR A 540 33.12 7.58 -3.40
C THR A 540 32.11 6.68 -2.69
N VAL A 541 32.61 5.72 -1.90
CA VAL A 541 31.73 4.83 -1.09
C VAL A 541 30.82 5.64 -0.18
N ASP A 542 31.36 6.67 0.46
CA ASP A 542 30.59 7.49 1.41
C ASP A 542 29.48 8.30 0.71
N GLU A 543 29.64 8.65 -0.57
CA GLU A 543 28.57 9.27 -1.39
C GLU A 543 27.47 8.29 -1.74
N VAL A 544 27.81 7.07 -2.18
CA VAL A 544 26.81 6.04 -2.48
C VAL A 544 26.06 5.62 -1.21
N ILE A 545 26.74 5.53 -0.07
CA ILE A 545 26.08 5.31 1.24
C ILE A 545 25.05 6.40 1.48
N LYS A 546 25.41 7.68 1.30
CA LYS A 546 24.48 8.80 1.50
C LYS A 546 23.25 8.70 0.58
N ILE A 547 23.46 8.36 -0.69
CA ILE A 547 22.38 8.18 -1.67
C ILE A 547 21.42 7.07 -1.21
N VAL A 548 21.95 5.90 -0.86
CA VAL A 548 21.11 4.76 -0.45
C VAL A 548 20.43 5.05 0.90
N GLU A 549 21.10 5.71 1.84
CA GLU A 549 20.48 6.19 3.09
C GLU A 549 19.32 7.18 2.83
N GLU A 550 19.43 8.05 1.82
CA GLU A 550 18.32 8.95 1.45
C GLU A 550 17.15 8.18 0.81
N LEU A 551 17.44 7.17 -0.02
CA LEU A 551 16.41 6.32 -0.63
C LEU A 551 15.69 5.46 0.41
N THR A 552 16.40 4.87 1.38
CA THR A 552 15.79 4.05 2.46
C THR A 552 14.82 4.84 3.36
N ARG A 553 14.78 6.17 3.26
CA ARG A 553 13.89 7.03 4.05
C ARG A 553 12.53 7.25 3.40
N ILE A 554 12.29 6.73 2.19
CA ILE A 554 11.03 6.96 1.48
C ILE A 554 9.90 6.00 1.90
N HIS A 555 10.24 4.92 2.64
CA HIS A 555 9.29 3.90 3.09
C HIS A 555 9.49 3.47 4.54
#